data_AF-A0AA48GMN7-F1
#
_entry.id   AF-A0AA48GMN7-F1
#
_cell.length_a   1.000
_cell.length_b   1.000
_cell.length_c   1.000
_cell.angle_alpha   90.00
_cell.angle_beta   90.00
_cell.angle_gamma   90.00
#
_symmetry.space_group_name_H-M   'P 1'
#
loop_
_entity.id
_entity.type
_entity.pdbx_description
1 polymer ?
#
loop_
_entity_poly.entity_id
_entity_poly.type
_entity_poly.pdbx_seq_one_letter_code
_entity_poly.pdbx_strand_id
1 'polypeptide(L)'
;MATGNGRFGTALMAGLVAATLGLHAEDRKKEEGRERKQEPARPAPKAEPRPEPRQERRSEPRMEPRQERRPEPRQEPRQELRQERRPEPRMERRVEPRPEPRNERRTETQPEPRTERRMEARPESRPDRRIEPRPDSRPSGVRPAEVRPGPAGRGPVHEVVRTREGGEIRRTPAGAIREVRTPGGAVIRHSPSGVRQVEVVRPGGRVIVANATGRAGYIQRPLEVHGHSYVQRTYIVNGVPHAAVYRPWFHGGREYVVYMPRHYYRPAFYTWCYSPWSRPVAYSWGWSSRPWYGYYGGYFTPYPVYRSPAFWLADFIIAASLESAYMAQNVTVSSPPVVYDTSTGLSPEVKDAIADEVRRQMDQAKAAQDAGDGSAPPPIFTARGPRIFVVASGVMAYAGNSECSLVEGDVLQLSQTPAPGDEWAEVRVLSTRGASCPRGSYVSVRTTDLQEMQNTLQASMERGLAKLQTDQGRNGIPALPASAQGTVDAPYAQEVRPDADAQAELARAVGEANSSERSLIQSGGETTASGTTISLGMTPGQVEAALGRPKNTVDLGAKKIYVYRDLKITFLNGRVSDVQ
;
A
#
# COMPACT_ATOMS: atom_id res chain seq x y z
N MET A 1 -60.10 -44.32 -7.18
CA MET A 1 -58.93 -45.22 -7.09
C MET A 1 -57.91 -44.47 -6.23
N ALA A 2 -57.90 -44.64 -4.90
CA ALA A 2 -57.21 -45.72 -4.15
C ALA A 2 -55.68 -45.71 -4.40
N THR A 3 -54.74 -45.63 -3.44
CA THR A 3 -54.71 -45.47 -1.95
C THR A 3 -53.24 -45.19 -1.53
N GLY A 4 -52.84 -44.65 -0.36
CA GLY A 4 -53.56 -44.04 0.78
C GLY A 4 -52.75 -44.12 2.11
N ASN A 5 -52.50 -42.98 2.79
CA ASN A 5 -51.78 -42.81 4.08
C ASN A 5 -50.27 -43.19 4.11
N GLY A 6 -49.34 -42.58 4.85
CA GLY A 6 -49.42 -41.61 5.93
C GLY A 6 -48.57 -42.02 7.17
N ARG A 7 -47.41 -41.35 7.38
CA ARG A 7 -46.79 -40.96 8.68
C ARG A 7 -46.07 -41.98 9.61
N PHE A 8 -45.00 -41.45 10.24
CA PHE A 8 -44.26 -41.87 11.47
C PHE A 8 -43.35 -43.12 11.49
N GLY A 9 -42.25 -43.03 12.26
CA GLY A 9 -41.49 -44.20 12.78
C GLY A 9 -39.97 -44.04 12.92
N THR A 10 -39.45 -43.78 14.12
CA THR A 10 -38.02 -43.85 14.49
C THR A 10 -37.67 -45.17 15.21
N ALA A 11 -36.62 -45.89 14.76
CA ALA A 11 -35.83 -46.91 15.51
C ALA A 11 -34.73 -47.46 14.54
N LEU A 12 -33.42 -47.55 14.84
CA LEU A 12 -32.64 -48.16 15.93
C LEU A 12 -32.13 -49.58 15.57
N MET A 13 -30.80 -49.76 15.56
CA MET A 13 -29.96 -50.98 15.73
C MET A 13 -28.49 -50.50 15.58
N ALA A 14 -27.53 -50.55 16.53
CA ALA A 14 -27.11 -51.48 17.59
C ALA A 14 -25.87 -52.30 17.19
N GLY A 15 -24.81 -52.24 18.01
CA GLY A 15 -23.54 -52.98 17.84
C GLY A 15 -22.59 -52.76 19.05
N LEU A 16 -22.26 -53.85 19.74
CA LEU A 16 -21.54 -53.98 21.04
C LEU A 16 -20.21 -53.18 21.13
N VAL A 17 -19.76 -52.62 22.27
CA VAL A 17 -19.62 -53.08 23.67
C VAL A 17 -18.47 -54.08 23.93
N ALA A 18 -17.40 -53.59 24.56
CA ALA A 18 -16.61 -54.30 25.58
C ALA A 18 -15.86 -53.27 26.44
N ALA A 19 -15.86 -53.45 27.77
CA ALA A 19 -15.16 -52.58 28.72
C ALA A 19 -14.56 -53.42 29.85
N THR A 20 -13.41 -52.97 30.40
CA THR A 20 -12.92 -53.41 31.71
C THR A 20 -12.22 -52.26 32.41
N LEU A 21 -12.58 -52.04 33.67
CA LEU A 21 -11.98 -51.09 34.61
C LEU A 21 -11.08 -51.85 35.62
N GLY A 22 -10.11 -51.14 36.19
CA GLY A 22 -9.35 -51.62 37.35
C GLY A 22 -8.75 -50.43 38.12
N LEU A 23 -9.40 -50.03 39.22
CA LEU A 23 -8.81 -49.09 40.18
C LEU A 23 -7.78 -49.84 41.04
N HIS A 24 -6.80 -49.12 41.61
CA HIS A 24 -6.55 -49.14 43.05
C HIS A 24 -5.87 -47.85 43.53
N ALA A 25 -6.30 -47.37 44.69
CA ALA A 25 -5.56 -46.43 45.54
C ALA A 25 -4.52 -47.26 46.37
N GLU A 26 -3.67 -46.74 47.25
CA GLU A 26 -3.70 -45.48 48.00
C GLU A 26 -2.30 -45.19 48.61
N ASP A 27 -2.22 -44.09 49.35
CA ASP A 27 -1.39 -43.86 50.53
C ASP A 27 -0.04 -43.10 50.44
N ARG A 28 0.33 -42.54 51.59
CA ARG A 28 1.10 -41.32 51.82
C ARG A 28 2.57 -41.58 52.18
N LYS A 29 3.43 -40.57 51.95
CA LYS A 29 4.24 -39.96 53.04
C LYS A 29 4.90 -38.62 52.65
N LYS A 30 5.13 -37.79 53.67
CA LYS A 30 5.89 -36.52 53.64
C LYS A 30 7.40 -36.77 53.74
N GLU A 31 8.21 -35.83 53.23
CA GLU A 31 9.30 -35.07 53.89
C GLU A 31 10.04 -34.26 52.79
N GLU A 32 10.07 -32.93 52.81
CA GLU A 32 11.03 -32.04 53.52
C GLU A 32 12.52 -32.33 53.21
N GLY A 33 13.26 -31.37 52.59
CA GLY A 33 14.67 -31.63 52.19
C GLY A 33 15.49 -30.58 51.41
N ARG A 34 15.29 -29.28 51.69
CA ARG A 34 16.25 -28.14 51.64
C ARG A 34 17.65 -28.26 50.97
N GLU A 35 18.00 -27.26 50.12
CA GLU A 35 19.36 -26.73 49.74
C GLU A 35 20.41 -27.71 49.13
N ARG A 36 21.17 -27.39 48.05
CA ARG A 36 22.09 -26.23 47.91
C ARG A 36 22.74 -26.10 46.50
N LYS A 37 23.31 -24.91 46.24
CA LYS A 37 24.18 -24.50 45.11
C LYS A 37 25.22 -25.54 44.60
N GLN A 38 25.50 -25.57 43.28
CA GLN A 38 26.73 -25.01 42.65
C GLN A 38 26.81 -25.19 41.11
N GLU A 39 27.30 -24.15 40.43
CA GLU A 39 27.95 -24.21 39.10
C GLU A 39 29.44 -24.55 39.31
N PRO A 40 30.20 -25.12 38.33
CA PRO A 40 30.92 -24.21 37.40
C PRO A 40 31.33 -24.76 36.00
N ALA A 41 31.46 -23.82 35.04
CA ALA A 41 32.58 -23.65 34.08
C ALA A 41 32.90 -24.66 32.93
N ARG A 42 33.33 -24.05 31.81
CA ARG A 42 33.96 -24.66 30.59
C ARG A 42 35.40 -25.15 30.85
N PRO A 43 35.99 -25.94 29.93
CA PRO A 43 37.01 -25.34 29.03
C PRO A 43 37.01 -25.86 27.57
N ALA A 44 37.87 -25.27 26.73
CA ALA A 44 38.25 -25.63 25.35
C ALA A 44 39.70 -25.12 25.10
N PRO A 45 40.35 -25.23 23.92
CA PRO A 45 40.34 -26.23 22.82
C PRO A 45 41.78 -26.72 22.44
N LYS A 46 41.92 -27.59 21.40
CA LYS A 46 43.10 -27.91 20.50
C LYS A 46 42.94 -29.36 19.95
N ALA A 47 43.51 -29.83 18.84
CA ALA A 47 44.02 -29.28 17.56
C ALA A 47 44.19 -30.47 16.55
N GLU A 48 44.31 -30.25 15.24
CA GLU A 48 44.47 -31.31 14.20
C GLU A 48 45.86 -32.00 14.24
N PRO A 49 46.06 -33.10 13.47
CA PRO A 49 46.61 -32.93 12.11
C PRO A 49 46.08 -33.88 11.00
N ARG A 50 46.24 -33.44 9.75
CA ARG A 50 45.97 -34.17 8.48
C ARG A 50 47.24 -34.91 7.98
N PRO A 51 47.12 -35.99 7.19
CA PRO A 51 47.84 -36.00 5.89
C PRO A 51 47.16 -36.75 4.71
N GLU A 52 47.46 -36.27 3.50
CA GLU A 52 47.45 -36.91 2.16
C GLU A 52 48.88 -36.73 1.57
N PRO A 53 49.36 -37.27 0.40
CA PRO A 53 48.62 -37.70 -0.82
C PRO A 53 49.23 -38.85 -1.71
N ARG A 54 48.53 -39.25 -2.80
CA ARG A 54 48.99 -39.64 -4.19
C ARG A 54 47.95 -40.56 -4.90
N GLN A 55 47.43 -40.24 -6.10
CA GLN A 55 47.90 -40.58 -7.49
C GLN A 55 47.91 -42.11 -7.79
N GLU A 56 47.45 -42.65 -8.95
CA GLU A 56 47.29 -42.09 -10.32
C GLU A 56 46.46 -43.02 -11.30
N ARG A 57 46.08 -42.50 -12.50
CA ARG A 57 45.82 -43.16 -13.84
C ARG A 57 44.44 -43.75 -14.28
N ARG A 58 43.90 -43.12 -15.36
CA ARG A 58 43.26 -43.61 -16.64
C ARG A 58 42.20 -44.75 -16.60
N SER A 59 41.09 -44.69 -17.35
CA SER A 59 40.97 -44.40 -18.81
C SER A 59 39.56 -43.95 -19.25
N GLU A 60 39.42 -43.27 -20.40
CA GLU A 60 38.14 -43.07 -21.12
C GLU A 60 37.72 -44.34 -21.92
N PRO A 61 36.49 -44.42 -22.50
CA PRO A 61 36.29 -43.80 -23.82
C PRO A 61 34.97 -43.02 -24.03
N ARG A 62 35.09 -42.05 -24.94
CA ARG A 62 34.05 -41.18 -25.53
C ARG A 62 33.18 -41.91 -26.58
N MET A 63 31.89 -41.57 -26.66
CA MET A 63 31.00 -41.89 -27.79
C MET A 63 30.05 -40.72 -28.09
N GLU A 64 30.07 -40.26 -29.33
CA GLU A 64 29.18 -39.29 -30.01
C GLU A 64 29.23 -39.63 -31.51
N PRO A 65 28.30 -39.17 -32.36
CA PRO A 65 26.84 -39.16 -32.23
C PRO A 65 26.20 -39.92 -33.41
N ARG A 66 24.93 -40.36 -33.31
CA ARG A 66 24.23 -40.95 -34.47
C ARG A 66 23.18 -40.01 -35.05
N GLN A 67 23.40 -39.63 -36.31
CA GLN A 67 22.41 -38.94 -37.15
C GLN A 67 21.23 -39.87 -37.43
N GLU A 68 20.01 -39.33 -37.42
CA GLU A 68 18.91 -39.87 -38.23
C GLU A 68 18.30 -38.76 -39.07
N ARG A 69 17.90 -39.10 -40.30
CA ARG A 69 17.71 -38.12 -41.39
C ARG A 69 16.22 -37.87 -41.65
N ARG A 70 15.90 -36.60 -41.94
CA ARG A 70 14.62 -36.13 -42.50
C ARG A 70 14.24 -36.90 -43.78
N PRO A 71 12.94 -37.16 -43.99
CA PRO A 71 12.38 -36.94 -45.33
C PRO A 71 11.03 -36.20 -45.32
N GLU A 72 11.03 -35.02 -45.94
CA GLU A 72 9.94 -34.53 -46.81
C GLU A 72 10.46 -34.67 -48.25
N PRO A 73 9.64 -34.73 -49.33
CA PRO A 73 8.29 -34.14 -49.43
C PRO A 73 7.23 -35.00 -50.17
N ARG A 74 5.98 -34.50 -50.24
CA ARG A 74 5.13 -34.63 -51.45
C ARG A 74 4.02 -33.56 -51.51
N GLN A 75 3.67 -33.17 -52.72
CA GLN A 75 2.76 -32.06 -53.07
C GLN A 75 1.31 -32.52 -53.27
N GLU A 76 0.43 -31.54 -53.56
CA GLU A 76 -1.02 -31.60 -53.77
C GLU A 76 -1.52 -32.64 -54.81
N PRO A 77 -2.85 -32.79 -54.96
CA PRO A 77 -3.46 -32.00 -56.04
C PRO A 77 -4.73 -31.22 -55.65
N ARG A 78 -4.85 -30.01 -56.22
CA ARG A 78 -6.13 -29.30 -56.41
C ARG A 78 -6.88 -29.85 -57.65
N GLN A 79 -8.20 -29.98 -57.54
CA GLN A 79 -9.19 -29.67 -58.59
C GLN A 79 -10.56 -29.50 -57.90
N GLU A 80 -11.07 -28.28 -57.81
CA GLU A 80 -12.02 -27.65 -58.75
C GLU A 80 -13.46 -28.17 -58.65
N LEU A 81 -14.35 -27.30 -58.15
CA LEU A 81 -15.63 -27.02 -58.80
C LEU A 81 -16.03 -25.54 -58.60
N ARG A 82 -16.03 -24.80 -59.73
CA ARG A 82 -16.84 -23.60 -59.99
C ARG A 82 -18.34 -23.96 -59.95
N GLN A 83 -19.35 -23.08 -59.94
CA GLN A 83 -19.55 -21.61 -59.92
C GLN A 83 -20.97 -21.37 -59.36
N GLU A 84 -21.32 -20.21 -58.80
CA GLU A 84 -22.15 -19.12 -59.36
C GLU A 84 -22.21 -18.02 -58.25
N ARG A 85 -21.92 -16.71 -58.41
CA ARG A 85 -22.25 -15.62 -59.35
C ARG A 85 -23.61 -14.90 -59.15
N ARG A 86 -23.51 -13.68 -58.57
CA ARG A 86 -24.37 -12.46 -58.69
C ARG A 86 -25.73 -12.41 -57.96
N PRO A 87 -26.30 -11.19 -57.72
CA PRO A 87 -25.69 -9.88 -57.43
C PRO A 87 -26.36 -9.13 -56.23
N GLU A 88 -25.93 -7.88 -55.96
CA GLU A 88 -26.57 -6.95 -55.00
C GLU A 88 -28.06 -6.65 -55.30
N PRO A 89 -28.78 -6.08 -54.33
CA PRO A 89 -29.20 -4.69 -54.56
C PRO A 89 -28.83 -3.71 -53.44
N ARG A 90 -28.46 -2.50 -53.85
CA ARG A 90 -28.49 -1.29 -53.01
C ARG A 90 -29.90 -1.05 -52.47
N MET A 91 -30.00 -0.54 -51.25
CA MET A 91 -31.09 0.38 -50.88
C MET A 91 -30.53 1.66 -50.26
N GLU A 92 -31.32 2.72 -50.40
CA GLU A 92 -30.84 4.10 -50.50
C GLU A 92 -30.64 4.82 -49.17
N ARG A 93 -29.95 5.96 -49.26
CA ARG A 93 -29.95 7.02 -48.24
C ARG A 93 -31.37 7.40 -47.84
N ARG A 94 -31.57 7.73 -46.56
CA ARG A 94 -32.46 8.82 -46.17
C ARG A 94 -31.83 9.70 -45.10
N VAL A 95 -31.49 10.93 -45.48
CA VAL A 95 -31.02 12.01 -44.62
C VAL A 95 -31.66 13.30 -45.13
N GLU A 96 -32.56 13.89 -44.34
CA GLU A 96 -33.19 15.21 -44.55
C GLU A 96 -33.70 15.75 -43.18
N PRO A 97 -33.86 17.08 -42.99
CA PRO A 97 -33.06 18.18 -43.57
C PRO A 97 -32.68 19.31 -42.58
N ARG A 98 -31.73 20.14 -43.04
CA ARG A 98 -31.39 21.58 -42.82
C ARG A 98 -32.38 22.51 -42.05
N PRO A 99 -31.96 23.71 -41.53
CA PRO A 99 -31.14 24.70 -42.27
C PRO A 99 -30.02 25.48 -41.55
N GLU A 100 -29.17 26.10 -42.38
CA GLU A 100 -28.21 27.18 -42.07
C GLU A 100 -28.92 28.55 -41.95
N PRO A 101 -28.19 29.62 -41.61
CA PRO A 101 -28.01 30.64 -42.65
C PRO A 101 -26.55 31.01 -42.94
N ARG A 102 -26.35 31.71 -44.07
CA ARG A 102 -25.08 31.95 -44.77
C ARG A 102 -24.90 33.44 -45.08
N ASN A 103 -23.68 33.97 -44.89
CA ASN A 103 -22.98 35.05 -45.64
C ASN A 103 -21.94 35.74 -44.71
N GLU A 104 -20.78 36.27 -45.15
CA GLU A 104 -20.24 36.48 -46.51
C GLU A 104 -18.68 36.57 -46.56
N ARG A 105 -18.11 36.36 -47.76
CA ARG A 105 -16.81 36.84 -48.31
C ARG A 105 -15.44 36.52 -47.64
N ARG A 106 -14.87 35.40 -48.11
CA ARG A 106 -13.59 35.28 -48.86
C ARG A 106 -12.67 36.53 -48.99
N THR A 107 -11.40 36.38 -48.62
CA THR A 107 -10.23 36.67 -49.49
C THR A 107 -9.07 35.72 -49.16
N GLU A 108 -8.33 35.26 -50.16
CA GLU A 108 -7.14 34.41 -50.05
C GLU A 108 -5.87 35.24 -49.74
N THR A 109 -4.80 34.62 -49.20
CA THR A 109 -3.43 34.54 -49.79
C THR A 109 -2.49 33.76 -48.85
N GLN A 110 -1.51 33.02 -49.41
CA GLN A 110 -0.47 32.23 -48.69
C GLN A 110 0.87 33.02 -48.54
N PRO A 111 1.92 32.49 -47.85
CA PRO A 111 2.87 33.34 -47.09
C PRO A 111 4.30 33.51 -47.68
N GLU A 112 5.08 34.38 -47.00
CA GLU A 112 6.58 34.44 -46.92
C GLU A 112 7.33 34.89 -48.19
N PRO A 113 8.46 35.66 -48.09
CA PRO A 113 9.67 35.18 -47.40
C PRO A 113 10.52 36.19 -46.58
N ARG A 114 11.31 35.59 -45.66
CA ARG A 114 12.56 36.09 -45.02
C ARG A 114 13.38 37.15 -45.78
N THR A 115 14.01 38.07 -45.04
CA THR A 115 15.46 38.42 -45.15
C THR A 115 15.99 38.99 -43.82
N GLU A 116 17.30 38.86 -43.59
CA GLU A 116 18.05 39.13 -42.36
C GLU A 116 18.31 40.62 -42.05
N ARG A 117 18.51 40.97 -40.77
CA ARG A 117 19.69 41.75 -40.36
C ARG A 117 20.01 41.67 -38.86
N ARG A 118 21.32 41.68 -38.58
CA ARG A 118 21.99 41.66 -37.27
C ARG A 118 22.52 43.07 -36.95
N MET A 119 22.47 43.50 -35.68
CA MET A 119 23.58 44.14 -34.95
C MET A 119 23.25 44.40 -33.46
N GLU A 120 24.30 44.54 -32.66
CA GLU A 120 24.33 44.50 -31.19
C GLU A 120 24.27 45.89 -30.54
N ALA A 121 23.73 46.00 -29.31
CA ALA A 121 24.31 46.82 -28.22
C ALA A 121 23.61 46.61 -26.85
N ARG A 122 24.42 46.50 -25.79
CA ARG A 122 24.13 46.65 -24.33
C ARG A 122 25.24 47.63 -23.83
N PRO A 123 25.08 48.52 -22.80
CA PRO A 123 24.52 48.19 -21.48
C PRO A 123 23.79 49.26 -20.62
N GLU A 124 23.08 48.73 -19.63
CA GLU A 124 22.86 49.16 -18.23
C GLU A 124 22.97 50.63 -17.76
N SER A 125 21.96 51.07 -17.01
CA SER A 125 22.14 51.74 -15.69
C SER A 125 20.82 51.71 -14.87
N ARG A 126 20.89 52.04 -13.57
CA ARG A 126 19.97 51.60 -12.49
C ARG A 126 19.18 52.79 -11.86
N PRO A 127 18.53 52.66 -10.69
CA PRO A 127 17.07 52.83 -10.51
C PRO A 127 16.65 54.15 -9.83
N ASP A 128 15.34 54.40 -9.69
CA ASP A 128 14.84 55.08 -8.49
C ASP A 128 13.45 54.61 -8.03
N ARG A 129 13.14 54.89 -6.75
CA ARG A 129 11.92 54.54 -6.01
C ARG A 129 10.78 55.53 -6.30
N ARG A 130 9.53 55.19 -5.90
CA ARG A 130 8.84 55.80 -4.72
C ARG A 130 7.28 55.68 -4.75
N ILE A 131 6.75 54.93 -3.77
CA ILE A 131 5.44 55.09 -3.05
C ILE A 131 4.11 54.77 -3.78
N GLU A 132 3.29 53.92 -3.14
CA GLU A 132 1.84 53.71 -3.40
C GLU A 132 1.00 54.88 -2.87
N PRO A 133 -0.27 55.03 -3.33
CA PRO A 133 -1.34 54.62 -2.41
C PRO A 133 -2.51 53.86 -3.07
N ARG A 134 -3.11 52.94 -2.30
CA ARG A 134 -4.46 52.37 -2.49
C ARG A 134 -5.53 53.37 -1.96
N PRO A 135 -6.81 53.34 -2.42
CA PRO A 135 -7.77 52.34 -1.92
C PRO A 135 -8.81 51.77 -2.94
N ASP A 136 -9.23 50.55 -2.62
CA ASP A 136 -10.54 49.90 -2.80
C ASP A 136 -11.42 50.05 -4.06
N SER A 137 -11.65 48.91 -4.73
CA SER A 137 -12.99 48.35 -4.98
C SER A 137 -12.92 46.86 -5.38
N ARG A 138 -13.70 45.99 -4.72
CA ARG A 138 -13.88 44.57 -5.09
C ARG A 138 -14.89 44.42 -6.24
N PRO A 139 -14.84 43.29 -6.96
CA PRO A 139 -15.95 42.35 -6.76
C PRO A 139 -15.50 40.94 -6.34
N SER A 140 -16.44 40.19 -5.75
CA SER A 140 -16.20 38.92 -5.07
C SER A 140 -15.99 37.74 -6.01
N GLY A 141 -14.83 37.09 -5.90
CA GLY A 141 -14.63 35.70 -6.30
C GLY A 141 -14.28 34.87 -5.07
N VAL A 142 -15.07 33.84 -4.75
CA VAL A 142 -14.80 32.94 -3.63
C VAL A 142 -13.60 32.06 -3.98
N ARG A 143 -12.41 32.49 -3.56
CA ARG A 143 -11.24 31.62 -3.49
C ARG A 143 -11.47 30.60 -2.37
N PRO A 144 -11.23 29.29 -2.59
CA PRO A 144 -11.11 28.34 -1.49
C PRO A 144 -10.07 28.87 -0.50
N ALA A 145 -10.40 28.85 0.79
CA ALA A 145 -9.47 29.28 1.81
C ALA A 145 -8.28 28.31 1.83
N GLU A 146 -7.08 28.83 1.56
CA GLU A 146 -5.83 28.10 1.71
C GLU A 146 -5.63 27.84 3.21
N VAL A 147 -6.00 26.63 3.64
CA VAL A 147 -5.86 26.20 5.04
C VAL A 147 -4.37 26.23 5.38
N ARG A 148 -3.99 27.15 6.29
CA ARG A 148 -2.61 27.27 6.75
C ARG A 148 -2.16 25.96 7.42
N PRO A 149 -0.91 25.52 7.20
CA PRO A 149 -0.38 24.33 7.84
C PRO A 149 -0.40 24.47 9.36
N GLY A 150 -0.85 23.42 10.03
CA GLY A 150 -0.72 23.28 11.49
C GLY A 150 0.69 22.81 11.86
N PRO A 151 1.13 22.98 13.12
CA PRO A 151 2.43 22.46 13.54
C PRO A 151 2.45 20.93 13.43
N ALA A 152 3.35 20.41 12.59
CA ALA A 152 3.67 18.99 12.55
C ALA A 152 4.14 18.53 13.95
N GLY A 153 3.68 17.35 14.40
CA GLY A 153 4.14 16.74 15.66
C GLY A 153 3.07 16.42 16.71
N ARG A 154 1.77 16.69 16.47
CA ARG A 154 0.69 16.11 17.28
C ARG A 154 -0.32 15.37 16.40
N GLY A 155 -0.38 14.05 16.55
CA GLY A 155 -1.56 13.27 16.17
C GLY A 155 -2.78 13.71 17.00
N PRO A 156 -4.00 13.50 16.50
CA PRO A 156 -5.20 14.02 17.14
C PRO A 156 -5.53 13.30 18.45
N VAL A 157 -6.33 13.99 19.27
CA VAL A 157 -6.80 13.48 20.56
C VAL A 157 -7.91 12.45 20.32
N HIS A 158 -7.62 11.20 20.66
CA HIS A 158 -8.60 10.12 20.74
C HIS A 158 -8.97 9.86 22.20
N GLU A 159 -10.23 9.53 22.46
CA GLU A 159 -10.62 8.95 23.74
C GLU A 159 -10.13 7.49 23.79
N VAL A 160 -9.50 7.11 24.90
CA VAL A 160 -8.92 5.77 25.09
C VAL A 160 -9.63 5.08 26.25
N VAL A 161 -10.44 4.07 25.93
CA VAL A 161 -11.18 3.27 26.91
C VAL A 161 -10.48 1.92 27.09
N ARG A 162 -10.09 1.60 28.32
CA ARG A 162 -9.57 0.27 28.68
C ARG A 162 -10.71 -0.59 29.23
N THR A 163 -10.86 -1.77 28.66
CA THR A 163 -11.89 -2.76 29.03
C THR A 163 -11.42 -3.60 30.22
N ARG A 164 -12.38 -4.18 30.97
CA ARG A 164 -12.06 -5.12 32.06
C ARG A 164 -11.33 -6.37 31.59
N GLU A 165 -11.51 -6.75 30.32
CA GLU A 165 -10.86 -7.90 29.67
C GLU A 165 -9.40 -7.62 29.29
N GLY A 166 -8.90 -6.39 29.47
CA GLY A 166 -7.51 -6.00 29.18
C GLY A 166 -7.26 -5.44 27.78
N GLY A 167 -8.30 -5.28 26.96
CA GLY A 167 -8.22 -4.61 25.65
C GLY A 167 -8.40 -3.10 25.74
N GLU A 168 -7.94 -2.37 24.72
CA GLU A 168 -8.04 -0.91 24.60
C GLU A 168 -8.85 -0.53 23.35
N ILE A 169 -9.83 0.37 23.48
CA ILE A 169 -10.63 0.91 22.38
C ILE A 169 -10.36 2.41 22.26
N ARG A 170 -9.92 2.85 21.09
CA ARG A 170 -9.69 4.25 20.73
C ARG A 170 -10.85 4.78 19.91
N ARG A 171 -11.44 5.89 20.35
CA ARG A 171 -12.58 6.55 19.70
C ARG A 171 -12.23 7.99 19.33
N THR A 172 -12.83 8.47 18.24
CA THR A 172 -12.88 9.89 17.93
C THR A 172 -13.71 10.63 19.00
N PRO A 173 -13.59 11.97 19.13
CA PRO A 173 -14.49 12.76 19.97
C PRO A 173 -15.99 12.64 19.62
N ALA A 174 -16.33 12.11 18.44
CA ALA A 174 -17.70 11.80 18.01
C ALA A 174 -18.13 10.35 18.34
N GLY A 175 -17.33 9.60 19.10
CA GLY A 175 -17.62 8.23 19.54
C GLY A 175 -17.30 7.13 18.52
N ALA A 176 -16.86 7.47 17.30
CA ALA A 176 -16.54 6.49 16.27
C ALA A 176 -15.25 5.73 16.62
N ILE A 177 -15.27 4.39 16.56
CA ILE A 177 -14.11 3.55 16.85
C ILE A 177 -13.07 3.68 15.72
N ARG A 178 -11.79 3.81 16.10
CA ARG A 178 -10.64 3.92 15.18
C ARG A 178 -9.58 2.86 15.36
N GLU A 179 -9.32 2.44 16.59
CA GLU A 179 -8.38 1.36 16.88
C GLU A 179 -8.92 0.50 18.04
N VAL A 180 -8.90 -0.81 17.89
CA VAL A 180 -9.15 -1.77 18.98
C VAL A 180 -7.90 -2.62 19.16
N ARG A 181 -7.34 -2.62 20.36
CA ARG A 181 -6.22 -3.49 20.76
C ARG A 181 -6.79 -4.58 21.64
N THR A 182 -6.65 -5.83 21.20
CA THR A 182 -7.18 -6.99 21.91
C THR A 182 -6.18 -7.50 22.96
N PRO A 183 -6.64 -8.20 24.01
CA PRO A 183 -5.77 -8.88 24.97
C PRO A 183 -4.82 -9.89 24.30
N GLY A 184 -5.26 -10.51 23.20
CA GLY A 184 -4.46 -11.43 22.39
C GLY A 184 -3.43 -10.75 21.47
N GLY A 185 -3.19 -9.44 21.61
CA GLY A 185 -2.17 -8.70 20.86
C GLY A 185 -2.56 -8.28 19.44
N ALA A 186 -3.77 -8.60 18.97
CA ALA A 186 -4.27 -8.08 17.70
C ALA A 186 -4.62 -6.59 17.80
N VAL A 187 -4.25 -5.81 16.79
CA VAL A 187 -4.60 -4.41 16.59
C VAL A 187 -5.52 -4.29 15.38
N ILE A 188 -6.68 -3.68 15.55
CA ILE A 188 -7.74 -3.58 14.53
C ILE A 188 -8.00 -2.11 14.27
N ARG A 189 -7.81 -1.65 13.03
CA ARG A 189 -7.97 -0.24 12.64
C ARG A 189 -9.18 -0.06 11.73
N HIS A 190 -9.93 1.02 11.92
CA HIS A 190 -11.11 1.38 11.12
C HIS A 190 -10.94 2.79 10.54
N SER A 191 -10.95 2.92 9.21
CA SER A 191 -10.93 4.23 8.54
C SER A 191 -12.31 4.90 8.56
N PRO A 192 -12.39 6.23 8.37
CA PRO A 192 -13.67 6.90 8.09
C PRO A 192 -14.36 6.37 6.81
N SER A 193 -13.61 5.85 5.83
CA SER A 193 -14.13 5.24 4.59
C SER A 193 -14.64 3.80 4.76
N GLY A 194 -14.65 3.24 5.98
CA GLY A 194 -15.10 1.87 6.24
C GLY A 194 -14.09 0.77 5.92
N VAL A 195 -12.86 1.14 5.54
CA VAL A 195 -11.75 0.19 5.39
C VAL A 195 -11.31 -0.28 6.77
N ARG A 196 -11.28 -1.60 6.97
CA ARG A 196 -10.82 -2.23 8.22
C ARG A 196 -9.59 -3.09 7.98
N GLN A 197 -8.58 -2.88 8.80
CA GLN A 197 -7.31 -3.61 8.81
C GLN A 197 -7.16 -4.33 10.16
N VAL A 198 -6.72 -5.59 10.12
CA VAL A 198 -6.38 -6.42 11.28
C VAL A 198 -4.87 -6.70 11.22
N GLU A 199 -4.15 -6.41 12.29
CA GLU A 199 -2.72 -6.68 12.46
C GLU A 199 -2.55 -7.60 13.68
N VAL A 200 -1.89 -8.75 13.52
CA VAL A 200 -1.69 -9.73 14.60
C VAL A 200 -0.22 -10.15 14.64
N VAL A 201 0.43 -9.97 15.79
CA VAL A 201 1.77 -10.52 16.03
C VAL A 201 1.63 -11.91 16.65
N ARG A 202 2.31 -12.90 16.08
CA ARG A 202 2.38 -14.29 16.56
C ARG A 202 3.80 -14.60 17.07
N PRO A 203 3.97 -15.65 17.90
CA PRO A 203 5.30 -16.13 18.30
C PRO A 203 6.22 -16.39 17.10
N GLY A 204 7.54 -16.24 17.30
CA GLY A 204 8.53 -16.37 16.24
C GLY A 204 8.64 -15.15 15.30
N GLY A 205 8.04 -14.01 15.65
CA GLY A 205 8.14 -12.77 14.87
C GLY A 205 7.27 -12.74 13.61
N ARG A 206 6.30 -13.67 13.48
CA ARG A 206 5.36 -13.68 12.35
C ARG A 206 4.28 -12.61 12.57
N VAL A 207 4.12 -11.69 11.63
CA VAL A 207 3.09 -10.63 11.70
C VAL A 207 2.09 -10.84 10.57
N ILE A 208 0.80 -10.92 10.89
CA ILE A 208 -0.28 -11.13 9.93
C ILE A 208 -1.03 -9.80 9.79
N VAL A 209 -1.08 -9.24 8.58
CA VAL A 209 -1.87 -8.03 8.28
C VAL A 209 -2.93 -8.39 7.26
N ALA A 210 -4.20 -8.26 7.61
CA ALA A 210 -5.35 -8.67 6.81
C ALA A 210 -6.39 -7.55 6.66
N ASN A 211 -7.12 -7.55 5.55
CA ASN A 211 -8.33 -6.73 5.40
C ASN A 211 -9.52 -7.34 6.17
N ALA A 212 -10.66 -6.65 6.17
CA ALA A 212 -11.90 -7.07 6.82
C ALA A 212 -12.37 -8.52 6.52
N THR A 213 -11.98 -9.09 5.38
CA THR A 213 -12.48 -10.38 4.88
C THR A 213 -11.44 -11.51 4.93
N GLY A 214 -10.19 -11.21 5.29
CA GLY A 214 -9.08 -12.18 5.27
C GLY A 214 -8.67 -12.66 3.87
N ARG A 215 -9.21 -12.06 2.79
CA ARG A 215 -8.89 -12.42 1.40
C ARG A 215 -7.75 -11.59 0.80
N ALA A 216 -7.44 -10.45 1.41
CA ALA A 216 -6.31 -9.61 1.03
C ALA A 216 -5.52 -9.21 2.28
N GLY A 217 -4.22 -9.01 2.11
CA GLY A 217 -3.28 -8.84 3.21
C GLY A 217 -1.96 -9.53 2.92
N TYR A 218 -1.13 -9.65 3.95
CA TYR A 218 0.11 -10.40 3.91
C TYR A 218 0.43 -11.09 5.24
N ILE A 219 1.28 -12.10 5.13
CA ILE A 219 2.00 -12.69 6.26
C ILE A 219 3.45 -12.27 6.16
N GLN A 220 3.96 -11.64 7.21
CA GLN A 220 5.32 -11.21 7.36
C GLN A 220 6.09 -12.20 8.25
N ARG A 221 7.33 -12.53 7.89
CA ARG A 221 8.27 -13.27 8.74
C ARG A 221 9.72 -12.82 8.51
N PRO A 222 10.62 -12.98 9.49
CA PRO A 222 12.05 -12.84 9.27
C PRO A 222 12.56 -13.81 8.18
N LEU A 223 13.60 -13.40 7.48
CA LEU A 223 14.31 -14.17 6.46
C LEU A 223 15.81 -13.82 6.55
N GLU A 224 16.60 -14.72 7.12
CA GLU A 224 18.07 -14.57 7.17
C GLU A 224 18.69 -15.23 5.92
N VAL A 225 19.50 -14.49 5.16
CA VAL A 225 20.22 -15.02 3.99
C VAL A 225 21.66 -14.53 4.00
N HIS A 226 22.61 -15.48 3.99
CA HIS A 226 24.05 -15.20 3.96
C HIS A 226 24.55 -14.21 5.05
N GLY A 227 23.90 -14.21 6.22
CA GLY A 227 24.24 -13.29 7.33
C GLY A 227 23.59 -11.90 7.23
N HIS A 228 22.71 -11.68 6.27
CA HIS A 228 21.90 -10.47 6.15
C HIS A 228 20.44 -10.75 6.54
N SER A 229 19.88 -9.86 7.36
CA SER A 229 18.50 -9.93 7.82
C SER A 229 17.55 -9.24 6.83
N TYR A 230 16.56 -9.99 6.38
CA TYR A 230 15.47 -9.52 5.53
C TYR A 230 14.12 -9.84 6.19
N VAL A 231 13.08 -9.25 5.62
CA VAL A 231 11.69 -9.50 5.97
C VAL A 231 11.00 -10.06 4.72
N GLN A 232 10.49 -11.28 4.78
CA GLN A 232 9.63 -11.82 3.72
C GLN A 232 8.17 -11.46 4.03
N ARG A 233 7.42 -11.04 3.02
CA ARG A 233 5.96 -10.96 3.08
C ARG A 233 5.30 -11.82 2.00
N THR A 234 4.42 -12.72 2.39
CA THR A 234 3.57 -13.51 1.48
C THR A 234 2.20 -12.86 1.34
N TYR A 235 1.87 -12.44 0.13
CA TYR A 235 0.57 -11.89 -0.28
C TYR A 235 -0.26 -12.96 -1.01
N ILE A 236 -1.58 -12.82 -1.04
CA ILE A 236 -2.44 -13.63 -1.93
C ILE A 236 -2.83 -12.79 -3.14
N VAL A 237 -2.50 -13.25 -4.34
CA VAL A 237 -2.84 -12.59 -5.62
C VAL A 237 -3.59 -13.60 -6.49
N ASN A 238 -4.85 -13.31 -6.83
CA ASN A 238 -5.73 -14.21 -7.60
C ASN A 238 -5.82 -15.63 -7.00
N GLY A 239 -5.76 -15.75 -5.67
CA GLY A 239 -5.79 -17.04 -4.95
C GLY A 239 -4.43 -17.76 -4.85
N VAL A 240 -3.36 -17.22 -5.46
CA VAL A 240 -2.01 -17.80 -5.43
C VAL A 240 -1.13 -17.04 -4.43
N PRO A 241 -0.38 -17.72 -3.54
CA PRO A 241 0.55 -17.05 -2.64
C PRO A 241 1.79 -16.56 -3.39
N HIS A 242 2.15 -15.29 -3.19
CA HIS A 242 3.29 -14.62 -3.80
C HIS A 242 4.15 -13.93 -2.72
N ALA A 243 5.45 -14.25 -2.68
CA ALA A 243 6.38 -13.65 -1.73
C ALA A 243 7.08 -12.43 -2.30
N ALA A 244 7.19 -11.39 -1.48
CA ALA A 244 8.02 -10.21 -1.69
C ALA A 244 9.05 -10.09 -0.56
N VAL A 245 10.19 -9.46 -0.83
CA VAL A 245 11.25 -9.24 0.15
C VAL A 245 11.33 -7.76 0.50
N TYR A 246 11.69 -7.51 1.74
CA TYR A 246 11.92 -6.20 2.31
C TYR A 246 13.20 -6.25 3.15
N ARG A 247 13.85 -5.11 3.35
CA ARG A 247 14.90 -4.95 4.37
C ARG A 247 14.35 -4.11 5.53
N PRO A 248 14.68 -4.43 6.79
CA PRO A 248 14.47 -3.49 7.88
C PRO A 248 15.44 -2.31 7.73
N TRP A 249 14.96 -1.10 7.99
CA TRP A 249 15.77 0.12 7.98
C TRP A 249 15.37 1.02 9.14
N PHE A 250 16.33 1.34 10.01
CA PHE A 250 16.08 2.08 11.25
C PHE A 250 16.43 3.55 11.10
N HIS A 251 15.50 4.43 11.48
CA HIS A 251 15.69 5.88 11.44
C HIS A 251 14.87 6.57 12.52
N GLY A 252 15.51 7.48 13.29
CA GLY A 252 14.83 8.21 14.35
C GLY A 252 14.18 7.33 15.43
N GLY A 253 14.72 6.12 15.67
CA GLY A 253 14.13 5.16 16.61
C GLY A 253 12.92 4.40 16.09
N ARG A 254 12.58 4.51 14.79
CA ARG A 254 11.51 3.74 14.13
C ARG A 254 12.11 2.78 13.10
N GLU A 255 11.49 1.61 12.98
CA GLU A 255 11.78 0.64 11.90
C GLU A 255 10.85 0.91 10.71
N TYR A 256 11.43 0.89 9.52
CA TYR A 256 10.74 0.93 8.25
C TYR A 256 11.13 -0.31 7.44
N VAL A 257 10.16 -1.06 6.95
CA VAL A 257 10.43 -2.15 6.00
C VAL A 257 10.42 -1.60 4.57
N VAL A 258 11.53 -1.74 3.87
CA VAL A 258 11.77 -1.17 2.54
C VAL A 258 11.75 -2.28 1.50
N TYR A 259 10.91 -2.15 0.48
CA TYR A 259 10.80 -3.15 -0.59
C TYR A 259 12.15 -3.43 -1.27
N MET A 260 12.40 -4.70 -1.54
CA MET A 260 13.62 -5.22 -2.14
C MET A 260 13.27 -6.02 -3.40
N PRO A 261 13.66 -5.57 -4.61
CA PRO A 261 13.33 -6.26 -5.85
C PRO A 261 13.85 -7.70 -5.86
N ARG A 262 13.11 -8.65 -6.45
CA ARG A 262 13.59 -10.05 -6.50
C ARG A 262 14.71 -10.22 -7.53
N HIS A 263 14.73 -9.35 -8.54
CA HIS A 263 15.68 -9.33 -9.64
C HIS A 263 15.94 -7.90 -10.07
N TYR A 264 17.13 -7.66 -10.63
CA TYR A 264 17.53 -6.39 -11.23
C TYR A 264 17.64 -6.54 -12.74
N TYR A 265 17.36 -5.48 -13.48
CA TYR A 265 17.53 -5.49 -14.93
C TYR A 265 18.98 -5.18 -15.30
N ARG A 266 19.39 -5.46 -16.54
CA ARG A 266 20.71 -5.02 -17.02
C ARG A 266 20.77 -3.48 -17.08
N PRO A 267 21.91 -2.82 -16.82
CA PRO A 267 22.02 -1.35 -16.86
C PRO A 267 21.45 -0.70 -18.14
N ALA A 268 21.63 -1.34 -19.31
CA ALA A 268 21.10 -0.85 -20.58
C ALA A 268 19.55 -0.87 -20.67
N PHE A 269 18.87 -1.71 -19.89
CA PHE A 269 17.41 -1.72 -19.78
C PHE A 269 16.90 -0.46 -19.08
N TYR A 270 17.53 -0.06 -17.98
CA TYR A 270 17.22 1.21 -17.32
C TYR A 270 17.49 2.39 -18.28
N THR A 271 18.61 2.39 -19.02
CA THR A 271 18.87 3.38 -20.09
C THR A 271 17.73 3.43 -21.12
N TRP A 272 17.21 2.29 -21.56
CA TRP A 272 16.04 2.23 -22.46
C TRP A 272 14.76 2.77 -21.80
N CYS A 273 14.55 2.54 -20.50
CA CYS A 273 13.42 3.07 -19.73
C CYS A 273 13.41 4.60 -19.58
N TYR A 274 14.57 5.25 -19.52
CA TYR A 274 14.67 6.72 -19.50
C TYR A 274 14.55 7.35 -20.89
N SER A 275 15.03 6.65 -21.92
CA SER A 275 15.09 7.17 -23.27
C SER A 275 13.69 7.43 -23.82
N PRO A 276 13.42 8.62 -24.39
CA PRO A 276 12.21 8.83 -25.16
C PRO A 276 12.12 7.81 -26.30
N TRP A 277 10.93 7.26 -26.50
CA TRP A 277 10.68 6.41 -27.66
C TRP A 277 10.73 7.25 -28.94
N SER A 278 11.45 6.76 -29.96
CA SER A 278 11.69 7.51 -31.22
C SER A 278 10.41 7.91 -31.96
N ARG A 279 9.30 7.24 -31.66
CA ARG A 279 7.94 7.62 -32.02
C ARG A 279 7.05 7.42 -30.79
N PRO A 280 6.16 8.37 -30.43
CA PRO A 280 5.16 8.13 -29.40
C PRO A 280 4.27 6.94 -29.76
N VAL A 281 3.98 6.09 -28.77
CA VAL A 281 3.26 4.83 -29.00
C VAL A 281 1.80 4.97 -28.56
N ALA A 282 0.86 4.71 -29.47
CA ALA A 282 -0.52 4.48 -29.10
C ALA A 282 -0.67 3.02 -28.65
N TYR A 283 -0.78 2.78 -27.34
CA TYR A 283 -0.88 1.43 -26.77
C TYR A 283 -2.31 1.14 -26.31
N SER A 284 -2.89 0.03 -26.77
CA SER A 284 -4.22 -0.42 -26.35
C SER A 284 -4.14 -1.36 -25.16
N TRP A 285 -4.72 -0.94 -24.04
CA TRP A 285 -4.73 -1.71 -22.79
C TRP A 285 -5.79 -2.83 -22.73
N GLY A 286 -6.80 -2.80 -23.60
CA GLY A 286 -7.94 -3.72 -23.55
C GLY A 286 -8.86 -3.54 -22.33
N TRP A 287 -8.72 -2.45 -21.56
CA TRP A 287 -9.48 -2.22 -20.33
C TRP A 287 -10.95 -1.84 -20.53
N SER A 288 -11.38 -1.41 -21.72
CA SER A 288 -12.74 -0.92 -21.99
C SER A 288 -13.85 -1.94 -21.70
N SER A 289 -13.55 -3.24 -21.72
CA SER A 289 -14.49 -4.33 -21.38
C SER A 289 -14.44 -4.74 -19.91
N ARG A 290 -13.53 -4.17 -19.10
CA ARG A 290 -13.31 -4.57 -17.70
C ARG A 290 -14.18 -3.72 -16.77
N PRO A 291 -14.98 -4.32 -15.87
CA PRO A 291 -15.91 -3.58 -15.01
C PRO A 291 -15.26 -2.48 -14.16
N TRP A 292 -14.03 -2.71 -13.67
CA TRP A 292 -13.28 -1.70 -12.91
C TRP A 292 -13.01 -0.43 -13.71
N TYR A 293 -12.73 -0.54 -15.01
CA TYR A 293 -12.41 0.61 -15.86
C TYR A 293 -13.68 1.39 -16.22
N GLY A 294 -14.82 0.71 -16.37
CA GLY A 294 -16.12 1.38 -16.43
C GLY A 294 -16.43 2.16 -15.15
N TYR A 295 -16.13 1.58 -13.98
CA TYR A 295 -16.34 2.22 -12.68
C TYR A 295 -15.38 3.39 -12.40
N TYR A 296 -14.15 3.38 -12.95
CA TYR A 296 -13.14 4.43 -12.74
C TYR A 296 -12.88 5.35 -13.94
N GLY A 297 -13.57 5.15 -15.08
CA GLY A 297 -13.25 5.84 -16.35
C GLY A 297 -13.41 7.36 -16.33
N GLY A 298 -14.27 7.90 -15.45
CA GLY A 298 -14.38 9.34 -15.21
C GLY A 298 -13.27 9.93 -14.34
N TYR A 299 -12.56 9.09 -13.56
CA TYR A 299 -11.41 9.49 -12.76
C TYR A 299 -10.09 9.36 -13.52
N PHE A 300 -9.90 8.22 -14.19
CA PHE A 300 -8.64 7.85 -14.82
C PHE A 300 -8.83 7.55 -16.30
N THR A 301 -8.17 8.35 -17.14
CA THR A 301 -8.01 8.09 -18.58
C THR A 301 -6.52 7.87 -18.88
N PRO A 302 -6.14 6.80 -19.60
CA PRO A 302 -4.76 6.56 -20.01
C PRO A 302 -4.23 7.67 -20.94
N TYR A 303 -2.91 7.81 -21.06
CA TYR A 303 -2.34 8.72 -22.06
C TYR A 303 -2.73 8.25 -23.47
N PRO A 304 -3.10 9.18 -24.39
CA PRO A 304 -3.45 8.81 -25.75
C PRO A 304 -2.24 8.26 -26.52
N VAL A 305 -1.04 8.73 -26.19
CA VAL A 305 0.24 8.20 -26.65
C VAL A 305 1.30 8.27 -25.55
N TYR A 306 2.20 7.29 -25.54
CA TYR A 306 3.30 7.18 -24.58
C TYR A 306 4.61 7.66 -25.20
N ARG A 307 5.24 8.65 -24.57
CA ARG A 307 6.51 9.26 -25.03
C ARG A 307 7.77 8.56 -24.50
N SER A 308 7.65 7.79 -23.43
CA SER A 308 8.69 6.89 -22.91
C SER A 308 8.07 5.85 -21.96
N PRO A 309 8.83 4.80 -21.56
CA PRO A 309 8.35 3.78 -20.63
C PRO A 309 7.82 4.31 -19.29
N ALA A 310 8.34 5.43 -18.78
CA ALA A 310 7.88 6.03 -17.53
C ALA A 310 6.40 6.45 -17.56
N PHE A 311 5.91 6.97 -18.69
CA PHE A 311 4.50 7.36 -18.86
C PHE A 311 3.59 6.14 -18.97
N TRP A 312 4.09 5.06 -19.58
CA TRP A 312 3.38 3.79 -19.68
C TRP A 312 3.27 3.11 -18.30
N LEU A 313 4.36 3.14 -17.53
CA LEU A 313 4.42 2.63 -16.16
C LEU A 313 3.52 3.42 -15.21
N ALA A 314 3.44 4.75 -15.34
CA ALA A 314 2.52 5.55 -14.55
C ALA A 314 1.07 5.05 -14.71
N ASP A 315 0.60 4.88 -15.95
CA ASP A 315 -0.73 4.34 -16.22
C ASP A 315 -0.91 2.88 -15.76
N PHE A 316 0.12 2.04 -15.92
CA PHE A 316 0.11 0.67 -15.40
C PHE A 316 -0.10 0.64 -13.87
N ILE A 317 0.61 1.49 -13.13
CA ILE A 317 0.58 1.56 -11.66
C ILE A 317 -0.77 2.08 -11.17
N ILE A 318 -1.28 3.16 -11.78
CA ILE A 318 -2.60 3.72 -11.46
C ILE A 318 -3.68 2.66 -11.70
N ALA A 319 -3.67 2.03 -12.88
CA ALA A 319 -4.63 0.99 -13.22
C ALA A 319 -4.54 -0.24 -12.30
N ALA A 320 -3.34 -0.68 -11.92
CA ALA A 320 -3.16 -1.79 -11.00
C ALA A 320 -3.70 -1.49 -9.59
N SER A 321 -3.55 -0.23 -9.12
CA SER A 321 -4.12 0.23 -7.86
C SER A 321 -5.66 0.25 -7.92
N LEU A 322 -6.23 0.88 -8.96
CA LEU A 322 -7.67 0.99 -9.16
C LEU A 322 -8.35 -0.37 -9.37
N GLU A 323 -7.74 -1.27 -10.15
CA GLU A 323 -8.25 -2.63 -10.33
C GLU A 323 -8.27 -3.41 -9.00
N SER A 324 -7.20 -3.32 -8.20
CA SER A 324 -7.15 -3.93 -6.87
C SER A 324 -8.23 -3.37 -5.94
N ALA A 325 -8.47 -2.06 -5.99
CA ALA A 325 -9.51 -1.38 -5.21
C ALA A 325 -10.92 -1.83 -5.59
N TYR A 326 -11.20 -1.98 -6.89
CA TYR A 326 -12.47 -2.52 -7.39
C TYR A 326 -12.71 -3.95 -6.92
N MET A 327 -11.68 -4.80 -7.00
CA MET A 327 -11.75 -6.17 -6.51
C MET A 327 -12.02 -6.23 -5.00
N ALA A 328 -11.37 -5.36 -4.21
CA ALA A 328 -11.59 -5.27 -2.77
C ALA A 328 -13.03 -4.81 -2.43
N GLN A 329 -13.52 -3.76 -3.11
CA GLN A 329 -14.88 -3.25 -2.94
C GLN A 329 -15.95 -4.28 -3.28
N ASN A 330 -15.76 -5.11 -4.32
CA ASN A 330 -16.71 -6.16 -4.67
C ASN A 330 -16.83 -7.31 -3.64
N VAL A 331 -15.95 -7.38 -2.62
CA VAL A 331 -16.09 -8.30 -1.47
C VAL A 331 -16.83 -7.64 -0.30
N THR A 332 -17.08 -6.33 -0.34
CA THR A 332 -17.78 -5.56 0.70
C THR A 332 -19.03 -4.90 0.12
N VAL A 333 -20.21 -5.35 0.56
CA VAL A 333 -21.52 -5.01 -0.03
C VAL A 333 -21.70 -3.52 -0.36
N SER A 334 -21.92 -3.23 -1.64
CA SER A 334 -22.51 -2.01 -2.19
C SER A 334 -21.82 -0.67 -1.85
N SER A 335 -20.70 -0.37 -2.51
CA SER A 335 -20.24 1.01 -2.64
C SER A 335 -21.15 1.81 -3.59
N PRO A 336 -21.62 3.03 -3.24
CA PRO A 336 -22.45 3.84 -4.13
C PRO A 336 -21.67 4.23 -5.41
N PRO A 337 -22.37 4.51 -6.52
CA PRO A 337 -21.73 4.99 -7.75
C PRO A 337 -21.04 6.33 -7.49
N VAL A 338 -19.76 6.43 -7.83
CA VAL A 338 -19.00 7.68 -7.72
C VAL A 338 -19.30 8.53 -8.95
N VAL A 339 -19.84 9.72 -8.72
CA VAL A 339 -19.95 10.76 -9.76
C VAL A 339 -18.60 11.46 -9.85
N TYR A 340 -17.99 11.39 -11.03
CA TYR A 340 -16.75 12.10 -11.34
C TYR A 340 -17.08 13.43 -12.02
N ASP A 341 -16.48 14.50 -11.54
CA ASP A 341 -16.44 15.78 -12.24
C ASP A 341 -15.04 16.02 -12.82
N THR A 342 -14.90 17.04 -13.67
CA THR A 342 -13.60 17.39 -14.28
C THR A 342 -12.58 17.97 -13.27
N SER A 343 -12.99 18.24 -12.03
CA SER A 343 -12.13 18.75 -10.95
C SER A 343 -11.54 17.64 -10.07
N THR A 344 -12.18 16.48 -10.02
CA THR A 344 -11.81 15.28 -9.26
C THR A 344 -10.99 14.30 -10.09
N GLY A 345 -11.10 14.33 -11.42
CA GLY A 345 -10.28 13.52 -12.33
C GLY A 345 -8.77 13.68 -12.15
N LEU A 346 -8.04 12.63 -12.50
CA LEU A 346 -6.58 12.57 -12.46
C LEU A 346 -5.97 13.38 -13.61
N SER A 347 -5.57 14.62 -13.35
CA SER A 347 -5.14 15.56 -14.39
C SER A 347 -3.79 15.17 -15.04
N PRO A 348 -3.52 15.61 -16.29
CA PRO A 348 -2.26 15.30 -16.99
C PRO A 348 -1.01 15.67 -16.21
N GLU A 349 -1.04 16.77 -15.45
CA GLU A 349 0.07 17.25 -14.61
C GLU A 349 0.33 16.30 -13.43
N VAL A 350 -0.73 15.76 -12.82
CA VAL A 350 -0.63 14.76 -11.73
C VAL A 350 -0.07 13.45 -12.29
N LYS A 351 -0.50 13.03 -13.48
CA LYS A 351 0.04 11.84 -14.15
C LYS A 351 1.52 12.01 -14.52
N ASP A 352 1.91 13.18 -15.04
CA ASP A 352 3.30 13.49 -15.37
C ASP A 352 4.17 13.50 -14.08
N ALA A 353 3.65 13.99 -12.96
CA ALA A 353 4.33 13.91 -11.66
C ALA A 353 4.51 12.46 -11.15
N ILE A 354 3.55 11.56 -11.42
CA ILE A 354 3.71 10.12 -11.16
C ILE A 354 4.80 9.53 -12.07
N ALA A 355 4.81 9.87 -13.36
CA ALA A 355 5.84 9.42 -14.29
C ALA A 355 7.25 9.91 -13.89
N ASP A 356 7.36 11.11 -13.31
CA ASP A 356 8.60 11.64 -12.74
C ASP A 356 9.07 10.86 -11.51
N GLU A 357 8.15 10.46 -10.62
CA GLU A 357 8.51 9.59 -9.49
C GLU A 357 8.95 8.21 -9.97
N VAL A 358 8.24 7.62 -10.95
CA VAL A 358 8.65 6.36 -11.58
C VAL A 358 10.08 6.44 -12.14
N ARG A 359 10.46 7.56 -12.76
CA ARG A 359 11.86 7.80 -13.19
C ARG A 359 12.83 7.82 -12.01
N ARG A 360 12.54 8.61 -10.96
CA ARG A 360 13.38 8.67 -9.74
C ARG A 360 13.54 7.30 -9.06
N GLN A 361 12.50 6.47 -9.06
CA GLN A 361 12.54 5.13 -8.50
C GLN A 361 13.39 4.16 -9.35
N MET A 362 13.36 4.28 -10.68
CA MET A 362 14.27 3.53 -11.55
C MET A 362 15.74 3.96 -11.33
N ASP A 363 16.01 5.26 -11.17
CA ASP A 363 17.36 5.77 -10.85
C ASP A 363 17.87 5.18 -9.53
N GLN A 364 17.01 5.13 -8.51
CA GLN A 364 17.33 4.54 -7.22
C GLN A 364 17.55 3.03 -7.31
N ALA A 365 16.75 2.31 -8.10
CA ALA A 365 16.95 0.87 -8.33
C ALA A 365 18.28 0.56 -9.03
N LYS A 366 18.64 1.34 -10.07
CA LYS A 366 19.94 1.24 -10.72
C LYS A 366 21.09 1.54 -9.76
N ALA A 367 21.00 2.64 -8.99
CA ALA A 367 22.06 3.00 -8.04
C ALA A 367 22.22 1.95 -6.91
N ALA A 368 21.13 1.33 -6.46
CA ALA A 368 21.18 0.26 -5.47
C ALA A 368 21.84 -1.03 -6.01
N GLN A 369 21.61 -1.35 -7.29
CA GLN A 369 22.30 -2.45 -7.98
C GLN A 369 23.82 -2.19 -8.08
N ASP A 370 24.21 -0.96 -8.45
CA ASP A 370 25.62 -0.58 -8.59
C ASP A 370 26.36 -0.50 -7.22
N ALA A 371 25.64 -0.22 -6.12
CA ALA A 371 26.22 -0.08 -4.78
C ALA A 371 26.38 -1.41 -3.99
N GLY A 372 25.58 -2.43 -4.30
CA GLY A 372 25.73 -3.79 -3.76
C GLY A 372 25.37 -4.02 -2.29
N ASP A 373 25.33 -2.99 -1.43
CA ASP A 373 25.14 -3.12 0.02
C ASP A 373 23.67 -2.99 0.49
N GLY A 374 22.79 -2.43 -0.35
CA GLY A 374 21.40 -2.15 0.00
C GLY A 374 21.23 -1.18 1.19
N SER A 375 22.23 -0.38 1.57
CA SER A 375 22.15 0.48 2.77
C SER A 375 21.35 1.78 2.57
N ALA A 376 21.05 2.12 1.31
CA ALA A 376 20.47 3.41 0.93
C ALA A 376 19.16 3.76 1.68
N PRO A 377 18.97 5.03 2.07
CA PRO A 377 17.73 5.47 2.71
C PRO A 377 16.50 5.28 1.80
N PRO A 378 15.31 5.01 2.37
CA PRO A 378 14.07 4.95 1.62
C PRO A 378 13.74 6.30 0.96
N PRO A 379 13.04 6.31 -0.18
CA PRO A 379 12.79 7.53 -0.96
C PRO A 379 12.21 8.72 -0.16
N ILE A 380 11.30 8.45 0.79
CA ILE A 380 10.67 9.46 1.65
C ILE A 380 11.67 10.25 2.52
N PHE A 381 12.81 9.66 2.89
CA PHE A 381 13.86 10.29 3.71
C PHE A 381 14.99 10.92 2.89
N THR A 382 14.76 11.21 1.61
CA THR A 382 15.77 11.81 0.73
C THR A 382 15.29 13.12 0.11
N ALA A 383 16.08 14.18 0.24
CA ALA A 383 15.74 15.55 -0.17
C ALA A 383 15.80 15.80 -1.69
N ARG A 384 15.57 14.79 -2.54
CA ARG A 384 15.69 14.86 -4.00
C ARG A 384 14.39 15.29 -4.69
N GLY A 385 13.89 16.47 -4.32
CA GLY A 385 12.69 17.07 -4.90
C GLY A 385 11.37 16.49 -4.36
N PRO A 386 10.23 16.89 -4.94
CA PRO A 386 8.90 16.50 -4.44
C PRO A 386 8.67 14.99 -4.64
N ARG A 387 8.37 14.27 -3.56
CA ARG A 387 7.99 12.86 -3.60
C ARG A 387 6.50 12.72 -3.86
N ILE A 388 6.14 11.85 -4.79
CA ILE A 388 4.74 11.55 -5.15
C ILE A 388 4.38 10.16 -4.65
N PHE A 389 3.24 10.03 -3.99
CA PHE A 389 2.69 8.74 -3.58
C PHE A 389 1.34 8.51 -4.26
N VAL A 390 1.14 7.29 -4.76
CA VAL A 390 -0.18 6.81 -5.17
C VAL A 390 -0.71 5.93 -4.04
N VAL A 391 -1.87 6.29 -3.50
CA VAL A 391 -2.51 5.52 -2.43
C VAL A 391 -3.00 4.20 -3.02
N ALA A 392 -2.61 3.09 -2.39
CA ALA A 392 -2.86 1.72 -2.88
C ALA A 392 -3.69 0.86 -1.91
N SER A 393 -3.98 1.39 -0.72
CA SER A 393 -4.93 0.87 0.25
C SER A 393 -5.47 2.05 1.06
N GLY A 394 -6.73 2.01 1.49
CA GLY A 394 -7.31 3.05 2.33
C GLY A 394 -6.46 3.39 3.57
N VAL A 395 -6.07 4.67 3.68
CA VAL A 395 -5.28 5.24 4.79
C VAL A 395 -6.08 6.37 5.44
N MET A 396 -5.96 6.53 6.74
CA MET A 396 -6.58 7.63 7.49
C MET A 396 -5.58 8.77 7.63
N ALA A 397 -6.04 10.00 7.37
CA ALA A 397 -5.23 11.21 7.37
C ALA A 397 -5.92 12.35 8.12
N TYR A 398 -5.16 13.39 8.47
CA TYR A 398 -5.64 14.45 9.35
C TYR A 398 -5.39 15.86 8.81
N ALA A 399 -6.46 16.61 8.59
CA ALA A 399 -6.44 18.06 8.33
C ALA A 399 -6.49 18.80 9.67
N GLY A 400 -5.34 18.95 10.34
CA GLY A 400 -5.27 19.41 11.73
C GLY A 400 -5.92 18.38 12.67
N ASN A 401 -7.02 18.76 13.32
CA ASN A 401 -7.80 17.84 14.18
C ASN A 401 -8.92 17.10 13.42
N SER A 402 -9.20 17.45 12.17
CA SER A 402 -10.28 16.85 11.38
C SER A 402 -9.79 15.59 10.66
N GLU A 403 -10.47 14.47 10.85
CA GLU A 403 -10.17 13.24 10.12
C GLU A 403 -10.69 13.29 8.68
N CYS A 404 -9.92 12.73 7.75
CA CYS A 404 -10.40 12.39 6.42
C CYS A 404 -9.79 11.04 5.99
N SER A 405 -10.37 10.43 4.96
CA SER A 405 -9.82 9.21 4.37
C SER A 405 -9.04 9.54 3.11
N LEU A 406 -7.97 8.80 2.88
CA LEU A 406 -7.33 8.65 1.59
C LEU A 406 -7.67 7.25 1.09
N VAL A 407 -8.10 7.13 -0.16
CA VAL A 407 -8.52 5.85 -0.77
C VAL A 407 -7.67 5.53 -1.98
N GLU A 408 -7.80 4.31 -2.47
CA GLU A 408 -7.02 3.81 -3.60
C GLU A 408 -7.22 4.68 -4.85
N GLY A 409 -6.09 5.08 -5.45
CA GLY A 409 -6.03 6.01 -6.58
C GLY A 409 -5.66 7.44 -6.19
N ASP A 410 -5.95 7.88 -4.96
CA ASP A 410 -5.62 9.23 -4.49
C ASP A 410 -4.10 9.49 -4.62
N VAL A 411 -3.72 10.73 -4.95
CA VAL A 411 -2.32 11.10 -5.20
C VAL A 411 -1.87 12.18 -4.24
N LEU A 412 -0.73 11.94 -3.60
CA LEU A 412 -0.17 12.79 -2.56
C LEU A 412 1.19 13.32 -3.00
N GLN A 413 1.51 14.55 -2.61
CA GLN A 413 2.85 15.12 -2.71
C GLN A 413 3.40 15.38 -1.31
N LEU A 414 4.61 14.90 -1.01
CA LEU A 414 5.31 15.21 0.23
C LEU A 414 5.60 16.71 0.32
N SER A 415 5.17 17.39 1.39
CA SER A 415 5.49 18.80 1.61
C SER A 415 6.99 18.99 1.86
N GLN A 416 7.56 18.20 2.78
CA GLN A 416 8.95 18.26 3.22
C GLN A 416 9.44 16.86 3.64
N THR A 417 10.74 16.60 3.52
CA THR A 417 11.35 15.37 4.07
C THR A 417 11.13 15.32 5.60
N PRO A 418 10.56 14.24 6.16
CA PRO A 418 10.33 14.14 7.60
C PRO A 418 11.65 14.17 8.39
N ALA A 419 11.65 14.78 9.56
CA ALA A 419 12.80 14.81 10.45
C ALA A 419 13.01 13.44 11.14
N PRO A 420 14.23 13.15 11.64
CA PRO A 420 14.49 11.94 12.39
C PRO A 420 13.59 11.81 13.63
N GLY A 421 12.68 10.84 13.60
CA GLY A 421 11.76 10.51 14.70
C GLY A 421 10.30 10.85 14.41
N ASP A 422 10.04 11.64 13.37
CA ASP A 422 8.70 12.05 12.96
C ASP A 422 7.80 10.84 12.67
N GLU A 423 6.75 10.69 13.48
CA GLU A 423 5.69 9.73 13.21
C GLU A 423 4.83 10.13 12.01
N TRP A 424 4.71 11.43 11.79
CA TRP A 424 3.75 12.05 10.90
C TRP A 424 4.47 12.97 9.92
N ALA A 425 4.11 12.88 8.65
CA ALA A 425 4.57 13.76 7.59
C ALA A 425 3.39 14.56 7.02
N GLU A 426 3.64 15.81 6.66
CA GLU A 426 2.66 16.60 5.91
C GLU A 426 2.75 16.29 4.42
N VAL A 427 1.59 16.05 3.81
CA VAL A 427 1.44 15.85 2.37
C VAL A 427 0.31 16.73 1.82
N ARG A 428 0.45 17.16 0.57
CA ARG A 428 -0.59 17.83 -0.19
C ARG A 428 -1.37 16.83 -1.04
N VAL A 429 -2.69 16.88 -0.99
CA VAL A 429 -3.56 16.04 -1.84
C VAL A 429 -3.61 16.64 -3.26
N LEU A 430 -3.05 15.94 -4.25
CA LEU A 430 -3.01 16.39 -5.65
C LEU A 430 -4.25 15.99 -6.46
N SER A 431 -4.75 14.79 -6.21
CA SER A 431 -5.97 14.22 -6.79
C SER A 431 -6.63 13.31 -5.76
N THR A 432 -7.96 13.24 -5.80
CA THR A 432 -8.79 12.61 -4.77
C THR A 432 -10.05 12.02 -5.39
N ARG A 433 -10.51 10.85 -4.92
CA ARG A 433 -11.71 10.19 -5.40
C ARG A 433 -12.89 10.37 -4.44
N GLY A 434 -13.76 11.33 -4.72
CA GLY A 434 -15.04 11.50 -4.03
C GLY A 434 -14.87 11.94 -2.57
N ALA A 435 -15.46 11.20 -1.62
CA ALA A 435 -15.52 11.54 -0.19
C ALA A 435 -14.19 11.35 0.59
N SER A 436 -13.07 11.44 -0.10
CA SER A 436 -11.71 11.46 0.46
C SER A 436 -11.30 12.86 0.95
N CYS A 437 -10.09 12.99 1.47
CA CYS A 437 -9.48 14.28 1.81
C CYS A 437 -9.56 15.26 0.61
N PRO A 438 -9.96 16.54 0.82
CA PRO A 438 -10.17 17.48 -0.29
C PRO A 438 -8.91 17.74 -1.13
N ARG A 439 -9.08 17.81 -2.46
CA ARG A 439 -8.00 18.19 -3.38
C ARG A 439 -7.41 19.55 -2.99
N GLY A 440 -6.09 19.65 -3.01
CA GLY A 440 -5.33 20.85 -2.67
C GLY A 440 -5.08 21.06 -1.17
N SER A 441 -5.75 20.30 -0.29
CA SER A 441 -5.52 20.37 1.16
C SER A 441 -4.17 19.79 1.56
N TYR A 442 -3.63 20.28 2.67
CA TYR A 442 -2.50 19.69 3.37
C TYR A 442 -3.02 18.81 4.52
N VAL A 443 -2.55 17.57 4.57
CA VAL A 443 -2.98 16.57 5.56
C VAL A 443 -1.76 15.85 6.14
N SER A 444 -1.89 15.43 7.38
CA SER A 444 -0.89 14.65 8.10
C SER A 444 -1.15 13.16 7.91
N VAL A 445 -0.12 12.42 7.49
CA VAL A 445 -0.14 10.96 7.23
C VAL A 445 1.06 10.32 7.94
N ARG A 446 0.94 9.08 8.42
CA ARG A 446 2.06 8.42 9.11
C ARG A 446 3.22 8.16 8.15
N THR A 447 4.45 8.33 8.63
CA THR A 447 5.65 8.01 7.84
C THR A 447 5.72 6.53 7.47
N THR A 448 5.15 5.64 8.29
CA THR A 448 5.00 4.20 7.98
C THR A 448 4.05 3.95 6.82
N ASP A 449 2.92 4.68 6.75
CA ASP A 449 1.91 4.48 5.72
C ASP A 449 2.40 5.00 4.36
N LEU A 450 3.12 6.13 4.36
CA LEU A 450 3.79 6.65 3.17
C LEU A 450 4.92 5.72 2.69
N GLN A 451 5.67 5.09 3.61
CA GLN A 451 6.63 4.05 3.23
C GLN A 451 5.93 2.82 2.60
N GLU A 452 4.73 2.45 3.06
CA GLU A 452 4.00 1.33 2.48
C GLU A 452 3.39 1.66 1.11
N MET A 453 2.96 2.90 0.87
CA MET A 453 2.64 3.41 -0.47
C MET A 453 3.88 3.32 -1.38
N GLN A 454 5.05 3.72 -0.88
CA GLN A 454 6.32 3.68 -1.60
C GLN A 454 6.78 2.24 -1.91
N ASN A 455 6.50 1.28 -1.03
CA ASN A 455 6.72 -0.14 -1.26
C ASN A 455 5.78 -0.67 -2.35
N THR A 456 4.50 -0.31 -2.29
CA THR A 456 3.48 -0.77 -3.25
C THR A 456 3.71 -0.18 -4.64
N LEU A 457 4.23 1.05 -4.72
CA LEU A 457 4.71 1.69 -5.94
C LEU A 457 5.84 0.85 -6.57
N GLN A 458 6.89 0.53 -5.80
CA GLN A 458 8.04 -0.25 -6.30
C GLN A 458 7.65 -1.68 -6.73
N ALA A 459 6.81 -2.37 -5.95
CA ALA A 459 6.30 -3.70 -6.33
C ALA A 459 5.40 -3.67 -7.59
N SER A 460 4.71 -2.55 -7.83
CA SER A 460 3.94 -2.36 -9.06
C SER A 460 4.81 -1.96 -10.24
N MET A 461 5.90 -1.23 -10.00
CA MET A 461 6.94 -0.97 -11.00
C MET A 461 7.64 -2.27 -11.44
N GLU A 462 8.04 -3.17 -10.54
CA GLU A 462 8.68 -4.45 -10.92
C GLU A 462 7.78 -5.26 -11.88
N ARG A 463 6.48 -5.37 -11.56
CA ARG A 463 5.48 -6.01 -12.44
C ARG A 463 5.33 -5.30 -13.78
N GLY A 464 5.37 -3.96 -13.79
CA GLY A 464 5.28 -3.15 -15.00
C GLY A 464 6.51 -3.28 -15.91
N LEU A 465 7.72 -3.31 -15.33
CA LEU A 465 8.98 -3.52 -16.05
C LEU A 465 9.04 -4.94 -16.65
N ALA A 466 8.58 -5.96 -15.91
CA ALA A 466 8.50 -7.33 -16.41
C ALA A 466 7.53 -7.44 -17.61
N LYS A 467 6.39 -6.73 -17.54
CA LYS A 467 5.45 -6.65 -18.66
C LYS A 467 6.05 -5.91 -19.87
N LEU A 468 6.75 -4.79 -19.66
CA LEU A 468 7.47 -4.09 -20.75
C LEU A 468 8.53 -4.97 -21.41
N GLN A 469 9.29 -5.75 -20.63
CA GLN A 469 10.26 -6.70 -21.18
C GLN A 469 9.59 -7.84 -21.97
N THR A 470 8.42 -8.31 -21.52
CA THR A 470 7.62 -9.35 -22.19
C THR A 470 6.99 -8.87 -23.51
N ASP A 471 6.53 -7.61 -23.54
CA ASP A 471 5.81 -7.02 -24.67
C ASP A 471 6.71 -6.25 -25.66
N GLN A 472 8.02 -6.21 -25.42
CA GLN A 472 8.98 -5.50 -26.28
C GLN A 472 8.86 -5.92 -27.76
N GLY A 473 8.83 -4.95 -28.67
CA GLY A 473 8.61 -5.16 -30.09
C GLY A 473 7.15 -5.47 -30.50
N ARG A 474 6.19 -5.44 -29.57
CA ARG A 474 4.75 -5.70 -29.82
C ARG A 474 3.90 -4.48 -29.49
N ASN A 475 2.72 -4.37 -30.11
CA ASN A 475 1.74 -3.31 -29.82
C ASN A 475 2.32 -1.88 -29.86
N GLY A 476 3.30 -1.67 -30.75
CA GLY A 476 4.04 -0.41 -30.90
C GLY A 476 5.15 -0.17 -29.87
N ILE A 477 5.27 -0.95 -28.79
CA ILE A 477 6.38 -0.84 -27.84
C ILE A 477 7.69 -1.16 -28.59
N PRO A 478 8.71 -0.28 -28.55
CA PRO A 478 9.97 -0.52 -29.23
C PRO A 478 10.65 -1.82 -28.76
N ALA A 479 11.41 -2.45 -29.65
CA ALA A 479 12.24 -3.58 -29.26
C ALA A 479 13.33 -3.14 -28.26
N LEU A 480 13.68 -4.04 -27.34
CA LEU A 480 14.83 -3.84 -26.46
C LEU A 480 16.14 -4.13 -27.22
N PRO A 481 17.19 -3.31 -27.04
CA PRO A 481 18.52 -3.69 -27.54
C PRO A 481 19.00 -4.96 -26.83
N ALA A 482 19.83 -5.77 -27.50
CA ALA A 482 20.29 -7.06 -26.96
C ALA A 482 20.99 -6.92 -25.57
N SER A 483 21.67 -5.81 -25.32
CA SER A 483 22.31 -5.49 -24.04
C SER A 483 21.33 -5.25 -22.88
N ALA A 484 20.06 -4.97 -23.17
CA ALA A 484 18.98 -4.77 -22.20
C ALA A 484 18.17 -6.04 -21.90
N GLN A 485 18.49 -7.18 -22.53
CA GLN A 485 17.73 -8.42 -22.39
C GLN A 485 18.08 -9.19 -21.11
N GLY A 486 17.05 -9.74 -20.47
CA GLY A 486 17.17 -10.53 -19.25
C GLY A 486 17.42 -9.70 -17.98
N THR A 487 17.66 -10.43 -16.89
CA THR A 487 17.73 -9.94 -15.51
C THR A 487 18.89 -10.59 -14.77
N VAL A 488 19.17 -10.12 -13.57
CA VAL A 488 20.11 -10.70 -12.60
C VAL A 488 19.35 -10.90 -11.28
N ASP A 489 19.32 -12.12 -10.76
CA ASP A 489 18.68 -12.42 -9.48
C ASP A 489 19.37 -11.68 -8.32
N ALA A 490 18.57 -11.24 -7.34
CA ALA A 490 19.11 -10.72 -6.09
C ALA A 490 19.71 -11.85 -5.22
N PRO A 491 20.67 -11.58 -4.31
CA PRO A 491 21.35 -12.61 -3.50
C PRO A 491 20.43 -13.50 -2.65
N TYR A 492 19.23 -13.02 -2.34
CA TYR A 492 18.19 -13.75 -1.60
C TYR A 492 17.14 -14.43 -2.48
N ALA A 493 17.12 -14.18 -3.79
CA ALA A 493 16.01 -14.56 -4.67
C ALA A 493 15.68 -16.07 -4.60
N GLN A 494 16.72 -16.90 -4.48
CA GLN A 494 16.60 -18.37 -4.45
C GLN A 494 16.09 -18.91 -3.11
N GLU A 495 16.21 -18.19 -1.99
CA GLU A 495 15.70 -18.60 -0.67
C GLU A 495 14.23 -18.18 -0.43
N VAL A 496 13.73 -17.22 -1.20
CA VAL A 496 12.36 -16.70 -1.07
C VAL A 496 11.32 -17.77 -1.44
N ARG A 497 10.44 -18.10 -0.49
CA ARG A 497 9.39 -19.13 -0.65
C ARG A 497 8.07 -18.63 -0.05
N PRO A 498 7.01 -18.46 -0.86
CA PRO A 498 5.69 -18.08 -0.36
C PRO A 498 5.17 -19.08 0.67
N ASP A 499 4.57 -18.56 1.73
CA ASP A 499 3.96 -19.39 2.78
C ASP A 499 2.66 -20.01 2.22
N ALA A 500 2.66 -21.34 2.03
CA ALA A 500 1.59 -22.05 1.31
C ALA A 500 0.23 -22.00 2.03
N ASP A 501 0.23 -21.79 3.34
CA ASP A 501 -0.94 -21.70 4.21
C ASP A 501 -1.49 -20.25 4.34
N ALA A 502 -0.90 -19.27 3.65
CA ALA A 502 -1.14 -17.87 3.95
C ALA A 502 -2.61 -17.42 3.88
N GLN A 503 -3.39 -17.96 2.94
CA GLN A 503 -4.82 -17.66 2.84
C GLN A 503 -5.63 -18.21 4.03
N ALA A 504 -5.25 -19.36 4.59
CA ALA A 504 -5.92 -19.94 5.74
C ALA A 504 -5.59 -19.16 7.03
N GLU A 505 -4.35 -18.71 7.18
CA GLU A 505 -3.92 -17.89 8.32
C GLU A 505 -4.50 -16.47 8.31
N LEU A 506 -4.57 -15.80 7.15
CA LEU A 506 -5.23 -14.50 7.01
C LEU A 506 -6.72 -14.60 7.42
N ALA A 507 -7.43 -15.63 6.97
CA ALA A 507 -8.82 -15.87 7.35
C ALA A 507 -8.97 -16.17 8.86
N ARG A 508 -8.07 -16.98 9.43
CA ARG A 508 -8.08 -17.31 10.87
C ARG A 508 -7.83 -16.09 11.75
N ALA A 509 -6.83 -15.28 11.43
CA ALA A 509 -6.50 -14.04 12.14
C ALA A 509 -7.68 -13.05 12.15
N VAL A 510 -8.39 -12.92 11.03
CA VAL A 510 -9.61 -12.10 10.94
C VAL A 510 -10.75 -12.69 11.76
N GLY A 511 -10.97 -14.01 11.74
CA GLY A 511 -12.00 -14.67 12.55
C GLY A 511 -11.80 -14.49 14.06
N GLU A 512 -10.56 -14.64 14.54
CA GLU A 512 -10.17 -14.36 15.92
C GLU A 512 -10.39 -12.89 16.27
N ALA A 513 -9.84 -11.97 15.47
CA ALA A 513 -9.96 -10.53 15.69
C ALA A 513 -11.41 -10.03 15.71
N ASN A 514 -12.27 -10.54 14.81
CA ASN A 514 -13.70 -10.23 14.78
C ASN A 514 -14.41 -10.66 16.08
N SER A 515 -14.01 -11.81 16.63
CA SER A 515 -14.60 -12.36 17.86
C SER A 515 -14.17 -11.55 19.09
N SER A 516 -12.88 -11.27 19.22
CA SER A 516 -12.35 -10.43 20.30
C SER A 516 -12.86 -9.00 20.24
N GLU A 517 -12.93 -8.39 19.05
CA GLU A 517 -13.48 -7.05 18.87
C GLU A 517 -14.94 -6.94 19.33
N ARG A 518 -15.77 -7.94 18.99
CA ARG A 518 -17.16 -7.97 19.43
C ARG A 518 -17.28 -8.08 20.96
N SER A 519 -16.46 -8.91 21.61
CA SER A 519 -16.39 -9.01 23.08
C SER A 519 -16.03 -7.67 23.71
N LEU A 520 -14.98 -7.02 23.20
CA LEU A 520 -14.48 -5.74 23.71
C LEU A 520 -15.48 -4.59 23.49
N ILE A 521 -16.18 -4.55 22.35
CA ILE A 521 -17.20 -3.54 22.08
C ILE A 521 -18.46 -3.77 22.92
N GLN A 522 -18.79 -5.02 23.28
CA GLN A 522 -19.91 -5.32 24.19
C GLN A 522 -19.53 -4.96 25.64
N SER A 523 -18.41 -5.49 26.14
CA SER A 523 -17.88 -5.22 27.50
C SER A 523 -17.47 -3.75 27.73
N GLY A 524 -17.02 -3.04 26.68
CA GLY A 524 -16.74 -1.60 26.67
C GLY A 524 -17.86 -0.75 26.06
N GLY A 525 -19.01 -1.36 25.77
CA GLY A 525 -20.29 -0.72 25.46
C GLY A 525 -21.18 -0.61 26.70
N GLU A 526 -20.86 -1.37 27.76
CA GLU A 526 -21.18 -1.02 29.15
C GLU A 526 -20.39 0.22 29.61
N THR A 527 -20.49 1.32 28.86
CA THR A 527 -20.43 2.65 29.49
C THR A 527 -21.61 2.73 30.45
N THR A 528 -21.38 2.35 31.70
CA THR A 528 -22.08 2.93 32.84
C THR A 528 -22.18 4.43 32.60
N ALA A 529 -23.39 4.98 32.59
CA ALA A 529 -23.66 6.42 32.52
C ALA A 529 -23.28 7.15 33.84
N SER A 530 -22.10 6.80 34.37
CA SER A 530 -21.55 7.19 35.67
C SER A 530 -20.02 7.00 35.76
N GLY A 531 -19.34 6.60 34.67
CA GLY A 531 -17.88 6.53 34.62
C GLY A 531 -17.31 7.79 33.98
N THR A 532 -16.83 8.75 34.77
CA THR A 532 -16.41 10.05 34.23
C THR A 532 -14.97 10.03 33.71
N THR A 533 -14.80 10.21 32.41
CA THR A 533 -13.49 10.29 31.73
C THR A 533 -12.71 11.54 32.16
N ILE A 534 -11.45 11.38 32.57
CA ILE A 534 -10.50 12.48 32.79
C ILE A 534 -9.55 12.58 31.59
N SER A 535 -9.43 13.79 31.03
CA SER A 535 -8.58 14.08 29.88
C SER A 535 -7.45 15.05 30.22
N LEU A 536 -6.31 14.91 29.54
CA LEU A 536 -5.25 15.90 29.53
C LEU A 536 -5.82 17.28 29.14
N GLY A 537 -5.37 18.34 29.81
CA GLY A 537 -5.82 19.71 29.58
C GLY A 537 -7.01 20.18 30.43
N MET A 538 -7.75 19.28 31.09
CA MET A 538 -8.86 19.65 32.01
C MET A 538 -8.38 20.52 33.19
N THR A 539 -9.24 21.39 33.70
CA THR A 539 -8.95 22.19 34.91
C THR A 539 -9.28 21.41 36.20
N PRO A 540 -8.71 21.79 37.36
CA PRO A 540 -9.06 21.16 38.64
C PRO A 540 -10.57 21.14 38.93
N GLY A 541 -11.29 22.23 38.62
CA GLY A 541 -12.74 22.29 38.78
C GLY A 541 -13.51 21.35 37.84
N GLN A 542 -13.01 21.08 36.63
CA GLN A 542 -13.58 20.06 35.75
C GLN A 542 -13.34 18.65 36.28
N VAL A 543 -12.15 18.38 36.84
CA VAL A 543 -11.82 17.11 37.48
C VAL A 543 -12.66 16.89 38.76
N GLU A 544 -12.90 17.93 39.56
CA GLU A 544 -13.76 17.86 40.74
C GLU A 544 -15.24 17.69 40.39
N ALA A 545 -15.72 18.34 39.34
CA ALA A 545 -17.06 18.10 38.81
C ALA A 545 -17.22 16.66 38.26
N ALA A 546 -16.12 16.05 37.80
CA ALA A 546 -16.11 14.72 37.21
C ALA A 546 -15.99 13.57 38.22
N LEU A 547 -15.07 13.68 39.19
CA LEU A 547 -14.72 12.62 40.15
C LEU A 547 -15.09 12.96 41.60
N GLY A 548 -15.71 14.11 41.85
CA GLY A 548 -15.85 14.67 43.18
C GLY A 548 -14.53 15.23 43.71
N ARG A 549 -14.53 15.67 44.98
CA ARG A 549 -13.32 16.19 45.62
C ARG A 549 -12.27 15.08 45.83
N PRO A 550 -10.97 15.36 45.61
CA PRO A 550 -9.90 14.40 45.87
C PRO A 550 -9.80 14.04 47.35
N LYS A 551 -9.23 12.87 47.66
CA LYS A 551 -8.97 12.42 49.03
C LYS A 551 -7.84 13.23 49.66
N ASN A 552 -6.76 13.47 48.90
CA ASN A 552 -5.66 14.36 49.29
C ASN A 552 -5.31 15.28 48.12
N THR A 553 -4.96 16.54 48.43
CA THR A 553 -4.41 17.50 47.48
C THR A 553 -3.01 17.90 47.91
N VAL A 554 -2.04 17.82 47.00
CA VAL A 554 -0.70 18.37 47.18
C VAL A 554 -0.55 19.58 46.26
N ASP A 555 -0.39 20.75 46.83
CA ASP A 555 -0.23 22.02 46.09
C ASP A 555 1.25 22.46 46.15
N LEU A 556 1.88 22.56 44.98
CA LEU A 556 3.26 23.02 44.79
C LEU A 556 3.28 24.25 43.86
N GLY A 557 2.19 25.05 43.87
CA GLY A 557 2.04 26.25 43.06
C GLY A 557 1.76 25.92 41.59
N ALA A 558 2.78 26.00 40.73
CA ALA A 558 2.65 25.71 39.30
C ALA A 558 2.29 24.23 39.02
N LYS A 559 2.58 23.33 39.98
CA LYS A 559 2.19 21.92 39.94
C LYS A 559 1.22 21.62 41.08
N LYS A 560 0.09 20.96 40.79
CA LYS A 560 -0.81 20.40 41.81
C LYS A 560 -1.01 18.91 41.56
N ILE A 561 -1.26 18.14 42.60
CA ILE A 561 -1.52 16.71 42.50
C ILE A 561 -2.77 16.37 43.31
N TYR A 562 -3.77 15.81 42.64
CA TYR A 562 -4.99 15.30 43.27
C TYR A 562 -4.88 13.79 43.38
N VAL A 563 -5.01 13.27 44.60
CA VAL A 563 -4.96 11.85 44.90
C VAL A 563 -6.36 11.39 45.26
N TYR A 564 -6.89 10.48 44.45
CA TYR A 564 -8.15 9.78 44.68
C TYR A 564 -7.84 8.36 45.19
N ARG A 565 -8.86 7.50 45.29
CA ARG A 565 -8.70 6.13 45.80
C ARG A 565 -7.78 5.27 44.91
N ASP A 566 -8.03 5.30 43.61
CA ASP A 566 -7.45 4.37 42.63
C ASP A 566 -6.70 5.10 41.50
N LEU A 567 -6.46 6.42 41.64
CA LEU A 567 -5.84 7.26 40.62
C LEU A 567 -5.21 8.54 41.21
N LYS A 568 -4.20 9.07 40.53
CA LYS A 568 -3.43 10.27 40.89
C LYS A 568 -3.29 11.18 39.68
N ILE A 569 -3.91 12.36 39.75
CA ILE A 569 -3.97 13.34 38.66
C ILE A 569 -2.96 14.45 38.95
N THR A 570 -2.03 14.68 38.03
CA THR A 570 -1.05 15.77 38.13
C THR A 570 -1.44 16.92 37.21
N PHE A 571 -1.62 18.10 37.78
CA PHE A 571 -1.82 19.34 37.07
C PHE A 571 -0.51 20.11 36.94
N LEU A 572 -0.28 20.72 35.77
CA LEU A 572 0.77 21.71 35.54
C LEU A 572 0.11 22.96 34.96
N ASN A 573 0.43 24.13 35.52
CA ASN A 573 -0.17 25.42 35.17
C ASN A 573 -1.72 25.39 35.14
N GLY A 574 -2.33 24.73 36.14
CA GLY A 574 -3.78 24.63 36.29
C GLY A 574 -4.48 23.70 35.29
N ARG A 575 -3.75 22.83 34.58
CA ARG A 575 -4.32 21.85 33.64
C ARG A 575 -3.77 20.45 33.86
N VAL A 576 -4.60 19.41 33.70
CA VAL A 576 -4.17 18.01 33.77
C VAL A 576 -3.04 17.76 32.77
N SER A 577 -1.92 17.26 33.29
CA SER A 577 -0.67 17.02 32.57
C SER A 577 -0.24 15.55 32.58
N ASP A 578 -0.69 14.80 33.57
CA ASP A 578 -0.44 13.36 33.73
C ASP A 578 -1.52 12.73 34.62
N VAL A 579 -1.81 11.44 34.43
CA VAL A 579 -2.77 10.64 35.20
C VAL A 579 -2.16 9.25 35.43
N GLN A 580 -1.96 8.90 36.71
CA GLN A 580 -1.28 7.69 37.16
C GLN A 580 -2.22 6.79 37.98
#